data_AF-A0A562R7Z5-F1
#
_entry.id   AF-A0A562R7Z5-F1
#
_cell.length_a   1.000
_cell.length_b   1.000
_cell.length_c   1.000
_cell.angle_alpha   90.00
_cell.angle_beta   90.00
_cell.angle_gamma   90.00
#
_symmetry.space_group_name_H-M   'P 1'
#
loop_
_entity.id
_entity.type
_entity.pdbx_description
1 polymer ?
#
loop_
_entity_poly.entity_id
_entity_poly.type
_entity_poly.pdbx_seq_one_letter_code
_entity_poly.pdbx_strand_id
1 'polypeptide(L)'
;MADPSIATKVEVAAVTLAVSDGPGSAGGLITLRAQTSRISLANLHQGVVVEYKVNANAWQRLDGTCSVELPLNMAADVIRLRRSALEGGEVKVAFRAERDTVAGNLVDGVATSLQLPRKGVATAKMCQIGVLGQFPPGTPNAGAFLTFDSFPGAKAGVNSVGSSALALIVGDPLNYVMPVAENGYTASVTGGSITALLNTRCDNAANNALLSADGAKTVSGAAGAIGNAWITSNGDVFFAVASNVDGVADVNFLYRAKAGTFTVGSDAAYSNKRACIDIGRYPQVGGVHTPKIKALSSRSFLEAKVGNQTHYYFCEYSTASGRIGGSPGAGADQCMAYRSVDQGTTWEVVMEFNTGGDGKHFMDHFHGVTQDPYSKWIYFMTGDHGDENAIIAYDGKSPKLPANTPFSEVGSKPGFRINFGTELQRVTDLFFTGDYIFGMPDADREEGDPTSIAFVGMRLPRTLEYFLDMGVIPRTPSVPPIMGLQNSTVGVLMLTFRNPTNAAEYASYPYIDVWSANPETGSWQVIAKLKNYRDPSNTSTPSSFFMDNQGRVWIGAMNKKAAVFDPAMTTVAPFVSAKSTSICLTLGDRAAAAYVLESA
;
A
#
# COMPACT_ATOMS: atom_id res chain seq x y z
N MET A 1 32.46 -62.81 -19.93
CA MET A 1 33.18 -61.79 -20.72
C MET A 1 32.13 -60.75 -21.10
N ALA A 2 31.86 -59.77 -20.24
CA ALA A 2 32.61 -58.52 -20.02
C ALA A 2 32.28 -57.45 -21.09
N ASP A 3 31.54 -56.43 -20.65
CA ASP A 3 31.11 -55.16 -21.28
C ASP A 3 32.31 -54.17 -21.44
N PRO A 4 32.26 -53.08 -22.25
CA PRO A 4 31.56 -51.85 -21.83
C PRO A 4 30.86 -51.00 -22.93
N SER A 5 29.79 -50.33 -22.51
CA SER A 5 29.16 -49.13 -23.05
C SER A 5 30.11 -47.97 -23.44
N ILE A 6 29.75 -47.17 -24.46
CA ILE A 6 30.04 -45.71 -24.50
C ILE A 6 28.80 -44.96 -24.98
N ALA A 7 28.14 -44.30 -24.03
CA ALA A 7 27.29 -43.16 -24.27
C ALA A 7 28.19 -41.93 -24.52
N THR A 8 28.07 -41.27 -25.67
CA THR A 8 28.57 -39.91 -25.80
C THR A 8 27.53 -38.96 -25.22
N LYS A 9 27.77 -38.61 -23.94
CA LYS A 9 27.31 -37.37 -23.30
C LYS A 9 27.20 -36.25 -24.33
N VAL A 10 25.99 -35.74 -24.57
CA VAL A 10 25.85 -34.34 -24.94
C VAL A 10 26.10 -33.58 -23.64
N GLU A 11 27.29 -33.00 -23.50
CA GLU A 11 27.55 -32.06 -22.40
C GLU A 11 26.71 -30.81 -22.66
N VAL A 12 25.59 -30.73 -21.95
CA VAL A 12 24.69 -29.59 -21.95
C VAL A 12 25.39 -28.47 -21.20
N ALA A 13 25.87 -27.48 -21.94
CA ALA A 13 26.43 -26.27 -21.39
C ALA A 13 25.29 -25.30 -21.03
N ALA A 14 25.16 -24.97 -19.74
CA ALA A 14 24.16 -24.04 -19.22
C ALA A 14 24.83 -22.71 -18.86
N VAL A 15 24.38 -21.61 -19.47
CA VAL A 15 24.82 -20.28 -19.03
C VAL A 15 24.01 -19.91 -17.78
N THR A 16 24.72 -19.61 -16.70
CA THR A 16 24.15 -19.10 -15.45
C THR A 16 24.45 -17.61 -15.36
N LEU A 17 23.42 -16.79 -15.44
CA LEU A 17 23.52 -15.34 -15.20
C LEU A 17 23.04 -15.05 -13.77
N ALA A 18 23.90 -14.43 -12.97
CA ALA A 18 23.51 -13.85 -11.70
C ALA A 18 23.33 -12.33 -11.88
N VAL A 19 22.09 -11.86 -11.79
CA VAL A 19 21.81 -10.42 -11.71
C VAL A 19 21.86 -10.05 -10.23
N SER A 20 22.88 -9.30 -9.82
CA SER A 20 22.99 -8.80 -8.45
C SER A 20 22.46 -7.38 -8.37
N ASP A 21 21.36 -7.18 -7.65
CA ASP A 21 20.85 -5.85 -7.31
C ASP A 21 21.57 -5.22 -6.10
N GLY A 22 22.63 -5.87 -5.60
CA GLY A 22 23.51 -5.36 -4.55
C GLY A 22 24.42 -6.45 -3.96
N PRO A 23 25.40 -6.09 -3.10
CA PRO A 23 26.19 -7.06 -2.37
C PRO A 23 25.31 -7.84 -1.37
N GLY A 24 25.18 -9.14 -1.57
CA GLY A 24 24.50 -10.06 -0.63
C GLY A 24 23.11 -10.55 -1.03
N SER A 25 22.56 -10.18 -2.19
CA SER A 25 21.32 -10.79 -2.70
C SER A 25 21.60 -12.01 -3.57
N ALA A 26 20.86 -13.10 -3.34
CA ALA A 26 20.84 -14.25 -4.24
C ALA A 26 20.09 -13.84 -5.51
N GLY A 27 20.84 -13.49 -6.56
CA GLY A 27 20.28 -13.17 -7.87
C GLY A 27 19.43 -14.32 -8.44
N GLY A 28 18.40 -13.98 -9.19
CA GLY A 28 17.58 -14.96 -9.91
C GLY A 28 18.42 -15.74 -10.93
N LEU A 29 18.12 -17.02 -11.07
CA LEU A 29 18.85 -17.96 -11.93
C LEU A 29 18.20 -17.96 -13.32
N ILE A 30 18.89 -17.43 -14.33
CA ILE A 30 18.48 -17.56 -15.73
C ILE A 30 19.33 -18.65 -16.37
N THR A 31 18.70 -19.74 -16.80
CA THR A 31 19.35 -20.82 -17.54
C THR A 31 19.10 -20.64 -19.03
N LEU A 32 20.13 -20.29 -19.79
CA LEU A 32 20.07 -20.27 -21.26
C LEU A 32 20.69 -21.57 -21.80
N ARG A 33 19.99 -22.24 -22.72
CA ARG A 33 20.54 -23.35 -23.52
C ARG A 33 21.00 -22.78 -24.86
N ALA A 34 22.30 -22.65 -25.07
CA ALA A 34 22.84 -22.29 -26.38
C ALA A 34 23.96 -23.27 -26.76
N GLN A 35 23.98 -23.66 -28.04
CA GLN A 35 24.92 -24.63 -28.62
C GLN A 35 26.16 -23.96 -29.24
N THR A 36 26.42 -22.68 -28.95
CA THR A 36 27.39 -21.86 -29.67
C THR A 36 28.38 -21.22 -28.70
N SER A 37 29.65 -21.09 -29.11
CA SER A 37 30.75 -20.55 -28.29
C SER A 37 30.88 -19.02 -28.32
N ARG A 38 29.83 -18.32 -28.76
CA ARG A 38 29.80 -16.85 -28.88
C ARG A 38 28.50 -16.29 -28.34
N ILE A 39 28.62 -15.20 -27.58
CA ILE A 39 27.51 -14.38 -27.10
C ILE A 39 27.79 -12.93 -27.50
N SER A 40 26.79 -12.26 -28.08
CA SER A 40 26.78 -10.81 -28.21
C SER A 40 26.17 -10.19 -26.95
N LEU A 41 26.83 -9.21 -26.36
CA LEU A 41 26.26 -8.34 -25.33
C LEU A 41 26.07 -6.96 -25.94
N ALA A 42 24.85 -6.44 -25.92
CA ALA A 42 24.54 -5.08 -26.36
C ALA A 42 24.06 -4.23 -25.19
N ASN A 43 24.65 -3.05 -25.01
CA ASN A 43 24.03 -1.98 -24.25
C ASN A 43 23.19 -1.16 -25.22
N LEU A 44 21.89 -1.06 -24.99
CA LEU A 44 20.97 -0.35 -25.88
C LEU A 44 20.60 1.04 -25.35
N HIS A 45 21.12 1.44 -24.19
CA HIS A 45 20.74 2.66 -23.51
C HIS A 45 21.81 3.75 -23.65
N GLN A 46 21.44 4.90 -24.22
CA GLN A 46 22.32 6.06 -24.25
C GLN A 46 22.48 6.64 -22.83
N GLY A 47 23.71 7.02 -22.46
CA GLY A 47 24.02 7.67 -21.17
C GLY A 47 24.21 6.74 -19.96
N VAL A 48 24.07 5.41 -20.11
CA VAL A 48 24.32 4.43 -19.04
C VAL A 48 25.55 3.61 -19.38
N VAL A 49 26.48 3.49 -18.43
CA VAL A 49 27.64 2.60 -18.55
C VAL A 49 27.32 1.26 -17.88
N VAL A 50 27.28 0.21 -18.70
CA VAL A 50 27.16 -1.17 -18.22
C VAL A 50 28.57 -1.75 -18.12
N GLU A 51 28.86 -2.47 -17.05
CA GLU A 51 30.10 -3.22 -16.92
C GLU A 51 29.81 -4.72 -16.93
N TYR A 52 30.66 -5.49 -17.58
CA TYR A 52 30.60 -6.94 -17.61
C TYR A 52 31.93 -7.57 -17.21
N LYS A 53 31.90 -8.80 -16.71
CA LYS A 53 33.10 -9.64 -16.61
C LYS A 53 32.76 -11.09 -16.88
N VAL A 54 33.73 -11.81 -17.43
CA VAL A 54 33.68 -13.26 -17.59
C VAL A 54 34.52 -13.88 -16.48
N ASN A 55 33.94 -14.79 -15.70
CA ASN A 55 34.58 -15.46 -14.57
C ASN A 55 35.12 -14.46 -13.51
N ALA A 56 36.39 -14.64 -13.15
CA ALA A 56 37.11 -13.82 -12.19
C ALA A 56 37.87 -12.66 -12.86
N ASN A 57 37.64 -12.39 -14.14
CA ASN A 57 38.34 -11.33 -14.87
C ASN A 57 37.95 -9.93 -14.36
N ALA A 58 38.76 -8.94 -14.74
CA ALA A 58 38.45 -7.53 -14.49
C ALA A 58 37.14 -7.12 -15.18
N TRP A 59 36.46 -6.15 -14.58
CA TRP A 59 35.26 -5.54 -15.18
C TRP A 59 35.64 -4.74 -16.43
N GLN A 60 34.91 -4.97 -17.51
CA GLN A 60 35.03 -4.29 -18.79
C GLN A 60 33.80 -3.41 -19.02
N ARG A 61 33.98 -2.25 -19.65
CA ARG A 61 32.91 -1.28 -19.90
C ARG A 61 32.22 -1.51 -21.25
N LEU A 62 30.91 -1.28 -21.25
CA LEU A 62 30.03 -1.15 -22.41
C LEU A 62 29.40 0.24 -22.35
N ASP A 63 30.04 1.19 -23.04
CA ASP A 63 29.63 2.58 -23.07
C ASP A 63 28.56 2.84 -24.14
N GLY A 64 27.41 3.38 -23.74
CA GLY A 64 26.34 3.78 -24.67
C GLY A 64 25.81 2.63 -25.53
N THR A 65 25.38 2.94 -26.75
CA THR A 65 24.88 1.92 -27.69
C THR A 65 26.03 1.17 -28.36
N CYS A 66 26.56 0.14 -27.70
CA CYS A 66 27.66 -0.68 -28.21
C CYS A 66 27.36 -2.17 -28.04
N SER A 67 28.01 -2.99 -28.88
CA SER A 67 27.98 -4.45 -28.75
C SER A 67 29.38 -5.03 -28.72
N VAL A 68 29.56 -6.12 -27.97
CA VAL A 68 30.81 -6.90 -27.94
C VAL A 68 30.50 -8.37 -28.16
N GLU A 69 31.32 -9.03 -28.96
CA GLU A 69 31.32 -10.49 -29.07
C GLU A 69 32.29 -11.10 -28.06
N LEU A 70 31.78 -12.02 -27.25
CA LEU A 70 32.58 -12.75 -26.27
C LEU A 70 32.73 -14.20 -26.70
N PRO A 71 33.97 -14.70 -26.91
CA PRO A 71 34.20 -16.13 -26.95
C PRO A 71 33.98 -16.70 -25.56
N LEU A 72 33.10 -17.69 -25.44
CA LEU A 72 32.75 -18.29 -24.16
C LEU A 72 32.79 -19.81 -24.24
N ASN A 73 33.40 -20.42 -23.24
CA ASN A 73 33.15 -21.80 -22.91
C ASN A 73 31.87 -21.88 -22.09
N MET A 74 30.76 -22.17 -22.77
CA MET A 74 29.42 -22.23 -22.19
C MET A 74 29.30 -23.23 -21.01
N ALA A 75 30.22 -24.19 -20.87
CA ALA A 75 30.22 -25.19 -19.80
C ALA A 75 30.93 -24.72 -18.51
N ALA A 76 31.73 -23.64 -18.59
CA ALA A 76 32.61 -23.22 -17.49
C ALA A 76 32.54 -21.71 -17.20
N ASP A 77 32.17 -20.90 -18.19
CA ASP A 77 32.25 -19.46 -18.09
C ASP A 77 30.97 -18.84 -17.49
N VAL A 78 31.17 -17.94 -16.51
CA VAL A 78 30.11 -17.17 -15.86
C VAL A 78 30.22 -15.71 -16.26
N ILE A 79 29.22 -15.17 -16.94
CA ILE A 79 29.14 -13.72 -17.19
C ILE A 79 28.45 -13.05 -16.01
N ARG A 80 29.04 -11.97 -15.49
CA ARG A 80 28.41 -11.08 -14.52
C ARG A 80 28.26 -9.70 -15.13
N LEU A 81 27.16 -9.04 -14.82
CA LEU A 81 26.84 -7.68 -15.26
C LEU A 81 26.66 -6.79 -14.03
N ARG A 82 27.07 -5.54 -14.11
CA ARG A 82 26.76 -4.50 -13.12
C ARG A 82 26.65 -3.13 -13.78
N ARG A 83 26.11 -2.17 -13.03
CA ARG A 83 26.09 -0.76 -13.43
C ARG A 83 27.21 -0.01 -12.71
N SER A 84 27.76 1.00 -13.37
CA SER A 84 28.75 1.89 -12.73
C SER A 84 28.11 2.94 -11.81
N ALA A 85 26.79 3.22 -11.96
CA ALA A 85 26.02 4.14 -11.12
C ALA A 85 24.53 3.71 -10.99
N LEU A 86 23.88 4.13 -9.89
CA LEU A 86 22.57 3.64 -9.40
C LEU A 86 21.32 4.36 -9.93
N GLU A 87 21.42 5.17 -10.99
CA GLU A 87 20.24 5.87 -11.51
C GLU A 87 19.40 4.99 -12.46
N GLY A 88 18.07 5.11 -12.34
CA GLY A 88 17.08 4.21 -12.91
C GLY A 88 17.14 4.03 -14.43
N GLY A 89 16.65 2.89 -14.90
CA GLY A 89 16.61 2.52 -16.32
C GLY A 89 16.56 0.99 -16.50
N GLU A 90 15.96 0.53 -17.59
CA GLU A 90 15.92 -0.88 -18.00
C GLU A 90 17.20 -1.22 -18.78
N VAL A 91 17.87 -2.33 -18.45
CA VAL A 91 19.01 -2.85 -19.23
C VAL A 91 18.48 -3.98 -20.11
N LYS A 92 18.40 -3.74 -21.41
CA LYS A 92 18.07 -4.78 -22.39
C LYS A 92 19.35 -5.42 -22.90
N VAL A 93 19.60 -6.66 -22.49
CA VAL A 93 20.69 -7.49 -23.04
C VAL A 93 20.07 -8.44 -24.05
N ALA A 94 20.41 -8.27 -25.33
CA ALA A 94 20.04 -9.22 -26.36
C ALA A 94 21.15 -10.26 -26.50
N PHE A 95 20.80 -11.54 -26.45
CA PHE A 95 21.72 -12.65 -26.72
C PHE A 95 21.47 -13.15 -28.13
N ARG A 96 22.50 -13.11 -28.98
CA ARG A 96 22.49 -13.79 -30.29
C ARG A 96 23.39 -15.00 -30.22
N ALA A 97 22.82 -16.19 -30.38
CA ALA A 97 23.55 -17.43 -30.60
C ALA A 97 23.51 -17.74 -32.11
N GLU A 98 24.62 -17.60 -32.81
CA GLU A 98 24.69 -17.93 -34.24
C GLU A 98 24.92 -19.42 -34.42
N ARG A 99 23.94 -20.12 -34.98
CA ARG A 99 24.08 -21.53 -35.33
C ARG A 99 24.94 -21.63 -36.59
N ASP A 100 26.14 -22.18 -36.46
CA ASP A 100 27.03 -22.40 -37.59
C ASP A 100 26.62 -23.66 -38.35
N THR A 101 25.51 -23.58 -39.11
CA THR A 101 25.20 -24.50 -40.23
C THR A 101 24.13 -23.90 -41.15
N VAL A 102 24.51 -23.74 -42.42
CA VAL A 102 23.73 -23.82 -43.68
C VAL A 102 22.20 -23.67 -43.55
N ALA A 103 21.69 -22.55 -44.08
CA ALA A 103 20.32 -22.29 -44.53
C ALA A 103 19.16 -22.69 -43.58
N GLY A 104 18.61 -21.73 -42.84
CA GLY A 104 17.27 -21.87 -42.26
C GLY A 104 16.98 -20.93 -41.09
N ASN A 105 16.23 -19.87 -41.39
CA ASN A 105 15.38 -19.04 -40.52
C ASN A 105 15.99 -18.40 -39.25
N LEU A 106 16.06 -17.06 -39.27
CA LEU A 106 16.18 -16.19 -38.10
C LEU A 106 15.02 -16.46 -37.12
N VAL A 107 15.36 -16.79 -35.87
CA VAL A 107 14.41 -16.70 -34.76
C VAL A 107 14.68 -15.36 -34.08
N ASP A 108 13.72 -14.44 -34.19
CA ASP A 108 13.79 -13.13 -33.54
C ASP A 108 13.85 -13.25 -32.01
N GLY A 109 14.62 -12.34 -31.42
CA GLY A 109 15.06 -12.38 -30.03
C GLY A 109 13.92 -12.29 -29.00
N VAL A 110 14.01 -13.16 -27.99
CA VAL A 110 13.21 -13.07 -26.77
C VAL A 110 13.75 -11.92 -25.91
N ALA A 111 13.04 -10.81 -25.88
CA ALA A 111 13.22 -9.79 -24.84
C ALA A 111 12.73 -10.38 -23.50
N THR A 112 13.63 -10.73 -22.60
CA THR A 112 13.25 -11.18 -21.25
C THR A 112 12.92 -9.97 -20.40
N SER A 113 11.62 -9.68 -20.31
CA SER A 113 11.01 -8.87 -19.27
C SER A 113 11.40 -9.42 -17.88
N LEU A 114 11.76 -8.53 -16.94
CA LEU A 114 11.98 -8.87 -15.54
C LEU A 114 10.65 -9.35 -14.93
N GLN A 115 10.39 -10.66 -14.98
CA GLN A 115 9.21 -11.27 -14.35
C GLN A 115 9.26 -10.98 -12.84
N LEU A 116 8.34 -10.17 -12.34
CA LEU A 116 8.13 -10.06 -10.89
C LEU A 116 7.82 -11.47 -10.35
N PRO A 117 8.44 -11.89 -9.23
CA PRO A 117 8.24 -13.22 -8.69
C PRO A 117 6.76 -13.44 -8.35
N ARG A 118 6.16 -14.49 -8.93
CA ARG A 118 4.77 -14.89 -8.67
C ARG A 118 4.74 -15.77 -7.44
N LYS A 119 4.61 -15.16 -6.26
CA LYS A 119 4.60 -15.89 -4.99
C LYS A 119 3.18 -16.27 -4.57
N GLY A 120 3.04 -17.45 -3.97
CA GLY A 120 1.86 -17.85 -3.19
C GLY A 120 2.07 -17.56 -1.71
N VAL A 121 1.11 -17.95 -0.88
CA VAL A 121 1.27 -17.92 0.59
C VAL A 121 1.78 -19.29 1.05
N ALA A 122 2.96 -19.32 1.67
CA ALA A 122 3.52 -20.53 2.26
C ALA A 122 2.96 -20.78 3.66
N THR A 123 2.90 -19.74 4.48
CA THR A 123 2.33 -19.82 5.83
C THR A 123 1.62 -18.52 6.19
N ALA A 124 0.54 -18.61 6.95
CA ALA A 124 -0.08 -17.47 7.61
C ALA A 124 -0.05 -17.68 9.12
N LYS A 125 0.30 -16.63 9.88
CA LYS A 125 0.29 -16.62 11.34
C LYS A 125 -0.53 -15.44 11.82
N MET A 126 -1.37 -15.70 12.81
CA MET A 126 -2.15 -14.66 13.46
C MET A 126 -1.35 -14.01 14.58
N CYS A 127 -1.52 -12.71 14.75
CA CYS A 127 -1.01 -11.92 15.84
C CYS A 127 -2.21 -11.28 16.55
N GLN A 128 -2.30 -11.44 17.86
CA GLN A 128 -3.40 -10.88 18.68
C GLN A 128 -3.27 -9.35 18.91
N ILE A 129 -2.35 -8.71 18.20
CA ILE A 129 -2.14 -7.27 18.18
C ILE A 129 -2.24 -6.76 16.74
N GLY A 130 -2.94 -5.64 16.53
CA GLY A 130 -2.99 -4.97 15.22
C GLY A 130 -1.74 -4.15 14.95
N VAL A 131 -0.84 -4.71 14.16
CA VAL A 131 0.39 -4.07 13.70
C VAL A 131 0.08 -3.13 12.53
N LEU A 132 0.58 -1.90 12.61
CA LEU A 132 0.32 -0.82 11.64
C LEU A 132 1.46 -0.59 10.66
N GLY A 133 2.69 -0.91 11.06
CA GLY A 133 3.89 -0.72 10.26
C GLY A 133 5.15 -1.06 11.05
N GLN A 134 6.29 -1.06 10.38
CA GLN A 134 7.62 -1.21 11.00
C GLN A 134 8.44 0.06 10.77
N PHE A 135 9.15 0.52 11.80
CA PHE A 135 10.01 1.69 11.71
C PHE A 135 11.21 1.41 10.80
N PRO A 136 11.50 2.33 9.86
CA PRO A 136 12.52 2.09 8.86
C PRO A 136 13.94 2.12 9.46
N PRO A 137 14.92 1.45 8.82
CA PRO A 137 16.32 1.54 9.20
C PRO A 137 16.82 2.98 9.28
N GLY A 138 17.76 3.24 10.20
CA GLY A 138 18.35 4.57 10.38
C GLY A 138 17.50 5.57 11.17
N THR A 139 16.32 5.18 11.64
CA THR A 139 15.50 5.98 12.57
C THR A 139 15.75 5.58 14.03
N PRO A 140 15.41 6.43 15.02
CA PRO A 140 15.61 6.12 16.43
C PRO A 140 14.98 4.81 16.91
N ASN A 141 13.92 4.33 16.23
CA ASN A 141 13.18 3.13 16.58
C ASN A 141 13.31 2.02 15.52
N ALA A 142 14.36 2.04 14.70
CA ALA A 142 14.54 1.13 13.57
C ALA A 142 14.26 -0.35 13.93
N GLY A 143 13.42 -1.01 13.12
CA GLY A 143 13.06 -2.42 13.28
C GLY A 143 11.94 -2.69 14.30
N ALA A 144 11.59 -1.73 15.15
CA ALA A 144 10.42 -1.82 16.01
C ALA A 144 9.13 -1.71 15.18
N PHE A 145 8.00 -2.18 15.73
CA PHE A 145 6.69 -2.11 15.09
C PHE A 145 5.79 -1.10 15.79
N LEU A 146 4.99 -0.38 15.01
CA LEU A 146 3.92 0.47 15.53
C LEU A 146 2.64 -0.36 15.66
N THR A 147 1.94 -0.17 16.78
CA THR A 147 0.63 -0.77 17.02
C THR A 147 -0.27 0.18 17.81
N PHE A 148 -1.49 -0.26 18.06
CA PHE A 148 -2.41 0.37 18.98
C PHE A 148 -2.21 -0.14 20.41
N ASP A 149 -2.40 0.74 21.40
CA ASP A 149 -2.23 0.46 22.83
C ASP A 149 -3.39 -0.36 23.46
N SER A 150 -4.07 -1.23 22.70
CA SER A 150 -5.20 -1.99 23.25
C SER A 150 -4.73 -3.20 24.05
N PHE A 151 -4.34 -2.96 25.29
CA PHE A 151 -4.29 -3.98 26.34
C PHE A 151 -5.71 -4.38 26.75
N PRO A 152 -5.97 -5.65 27.12
CA PRO A 152 -7.20 -6.04 27.82
C PRO A 152 -7.32 -5.25 29.14
N GLY A 153 -8.22 -4.25 29.21
CA GLY A 153 -8.48 -3.52 30.47
C GLY A 153 -8.84 -2.04 30.41
N ALA A 154 -8.67 -1.33 29.29
CA ALA A 154 -9.04 0.09 29.20
C ALA A 154 -10.52 0.28 28.80
N LYS A 155 -11.40 0.13 29.80
CA LYS A 155 -12.84 0.47 29.87
C LYS A 155 -13.82 -0.39 29.05
N ALA A 156 -14.47 -1.33 29.75
CA ALA A 156 -15.83 -1.74 29.44
C ALA A 156 -16.77 -0.53 29.60
N GLY A 157 -17.64 -0.27 28.62
CA GLY A 157 -18.77 0.66 28.78
C GLY A 157 -18.76 1.96 27.96
N VAL A 158 -17.78 2.20 27.08
CA VAL A 158 -17.85 3.32 26.13
C VAL A 158 -17.77 2.78 24.71
N ASN A 159 -18.78 3.08 23.89
CA ASN A 159 -18.88 2.73 22.48
C ASN A 159 -17.84 3.45 21.58
N SER A 160 -16.70 3.90 22.11
CA SER A 160 -15.69 4.65 21.36
C SER A 160 -14.84 3.79 20.43
N VAL A 161 -14.43 4.40 19.32
CA VAL A 161 -14.09 3.79 18.03
C VAL A 161 -12.57 3.62 17.88
N GLY A 162 -11.95 2.79 18.72
CA GLY A 162 -10.52 2.49 18.60
C GLY A 162 -9.77 2.49 19.93
N SER A 163 -8.44 2.50 19.80
CA SER A 163 -7.50 2.48 20.92
C SER A 163 -7.20 3.90 21.35
N SER A 164 -7.02 4.10 22.66
CA SER A 164 -6.85 5.43 23.19
C SER A 164 -5.42 5.94 23.09
N ALA A 165 -4.45 5.13 22.65
CA ALA A 165 -3.07 5.54 22.35
C ALA A 165 -2.45 4.58 21.31
N LEU A 166 -1.27 4.95 20.80
CA LEU A 166 -0.37 4.08 20.06
C LEU A 166 0.62 3.39 21.01
N ALA A 167 1.24 2.30 20.57
CA ALA A 167 2.31 1.61 21.29
C ALA A 167 3.43 1.18 20.34
N LEU A 168 4.62 1.01 20.90
CA LEU A 168 5.82 0.52 20.21
C LEU A 168 6.09 -0.92 20.64
N ILE A 169 6.25 -1.83 19.67
CA ILE A 169 6.71 -3.19 19.91
C ILE A 169 8.18 -3.30 19.53
N VAL A 170 9.03 -3.62 20.50
CA VAL A 170 10.43 -4.00 20.26
C VAL A 170 10.51 -5.51 20.30
N GLY A 171 11.00 -6.14 19.23
CA GLY A 171 10.99 -7.60 19.04
C GLY A 171 10.02 -8.03 17.94
N ASP A 172 9.88 -9.35 17.74
CA ASP A 172 8.97 -9.90 16.74
C ASP A 172 7.52 -9.96 17.28
N PRO A 173 6.55 -9.26 16.66
CA PRO A 173 5.15 -9.26 17.14
C PRO A 173 4.52 -10.66 17.18
N LEU A 174 5.03 -11.62 16.39
CA LEU A 174 4.55 -13.00 16.42
C LEU A 174 4.87 -13.75 17.72
N ASN A 175 5.83 -13.25 18.52
CA ASN A 175 6.18 -13.82 19.82
C ASN A 175 5.39 -13.19 20.98
N TYR A 176 4.33 -12.44 20.64
CA TYR A 176 3.44 -11.86 21.63
C TYR A 176 2.67 -12.94 22.38
N VAL A 177 2.78 -12.91 23.70
CA VAL A 177 2.01 -13.76 24.60
C VAL A 177 1.22 -12.85 25.51
N MET A 178 -0.08 -13.08 25.63
CA MET A 178 -0.92 -12.51 26.68
C MET A 178 -0.88 -13.46 27.88
N PRO A 179 0.00 -13.25 28.88
CA PRO A 179 -0.13 -14.02 30.11
C PRO A 179 -1.47 -13.66 30.75
N VAL A 180 -2.32 -14.68 30.92
CA VAL A 180 -3.56 -14.57 31.69
C VAL A 180 -3.18 -14.49 33.16
N ALA A 181 -2.86 -13.30 33.65
CA ALA A 181 -2.73 -13.08 35.09
C ALA A 181 -4.11 -12.66 35.62
N GLU A 182 -4.63 -13.41 36.60
CA GLU A 182 -5.98 -13.28 37.19
C GLU A 182 -6.34 -11.87 37.67
N ASN A 183 -5.40 -10.92 37.80
CA ASN A 183 -5.67 -9.55 38.29
C ASN A 183 -4.79 -8.45 37.68
N GLY A 184 -4.20 -8.66 36.49
CA GLY A 184 -3.41 -7.60 35.84
C GLY A 184 -2.64 -8.10 34.63
N TYR A 185 -3.15 -7.82 33.44
CA TYR A 185 -2.50 -8.22 32.19
C TYR A 185 -1.20 -7.43 31.99
N THR A 186 -0.06 -8.10 32.18
CA THR A 186 1.24 -7.54 31.78
C THR A 186 1.61 -8.17 30.45
N ALA A 187 1.32 -7.49 29.34
CA ALA A 187 1.63 -8.07 28.04
C ALA A 187 3.14 -8.00 27.78
N SER A 188 3.70 -9.12 27.33
CA SER A 188 5.13 -9.25 27.05
C SER A 188 5.33 -9.93 25.71
N VAL A 189 6.30 -9.45 24.94
CA VAL A 189 6.81 -10.17 23.77
C VAL A 189 8.00 -10.99 24.24
N THR A 190 8.02 -12.29 23.93
CA THR A 190 9.17 -13.12 24.29
C THR A 190 10.41 -12.57 23.59
N GLY A 191 11.40 -12.11 24.36
CA GLY A 191 12.59 -11.43 23.83
C GLY A 191 12.34 -9.98 23.39
N GLY A 192 11.28 -9.33 23.87
CA GLY A 192 10.88 -7.99 23.45
C GLY A 192 10.08 -7.21 24.50
N SER A 193 9.55 -6.05 24.12
CA SER A 193 8.73 -5.18 24.98
C SER A 193 7.63 -4.49 24.19
N ILE A 194 6.54 -4.12 24.88
CA ILE A 194 5.51 -3.23 24.35
C ILE A 194 5.44 -2.00 25.24
N THR A 195 5.60 -0.83 24.64
CA THR A 195 5.62 0.45 25.36
C THR A 195 4.55 1.37 24.80
N ALA A 196 3.59 1.74 25.64
CA ALA A 196 2.57 2.73 25.31
C ALA A 196 3.20 4.11 25.01
N LEU A 197 2.79 4.72 23.90
CA LEU A 197 3.20 6.07 23.50
C LEU A 197 2.23 7.08 24.11
N LEU A 198 2.34 7.30 25.42
CA LEU A 198 1.36 8.07 26.22
C LEU A 198 1.07 9.48 25.70
N ASN A 199 1.99 10.09 24.96
CA ASN A 199 1.80 11.39 24.34
C ASN A 199 0.77 11.41 23.19
N THR A 200 0.44 10.23 22.64
CA THR A 200 -0.58 10.03 21.59
C THR A 200 -1.97 9.76 22.18
N ARG A 201 -2.08 9.78 23.52
CA ARG A 201 -3.29 9.35 24.22
C ARG A 201 -4.46 10.32 24.01
N CYS A 202 -5.64 9.80 23.71
CA CYS A 202 -6.85 10.57 23.40
C CYS A 202 -8.09 10.24 24.27
N ASP A 203 -7.94 9.47 25.36
CA ASP A 203 -9.04 9.19 26.31
C ASP A 203 -9.10 10.18 27.50
N ASN A 204 -10.10 10.01 28.38
CA ASN A 204 -10.29 10.81 29.61
C ASN A 204 -9.13 10.75 30.62
N ALA A 205 -8.22 9.78 30.51
CA ALA A 205 -7.07 9.66 31.42
C ALA A 205 -5.83 10.37 30.87
N ALA A 206 -5.94 11.03 29.70
CA ALA A 206 -4.89 11.86 29.17
C ALA A 206 -4.72 13.12 30.02
N ASN A 207 -3.74 13.13 30.92
CA ASN A 207 -3.31 14.33 31.64
C ASN A 207 -2.74 15.42 30.68
N ASN A 208 -2.50 15.08 29.41
CA ASN A 208 -2.02 15.96 28.34
C ASN A 208 -2.94 15.85 27.11
N ALA A 209 -4.09 16.52 27.18
CA ALA A 209 -5.12 16.51 26.16
C ALA A 209 -4.60 16.88 24.74
N LEU A 210 -5.07 16.16 23.73
CA LEU A 210 -4.90 16.56 22.33
C LEU A 210 -5.85 17.70 21.99
N LEU A 211 -5.42 18.61 21.11
CA LEU A 211 -6.16 19.83 20.75
C LEU A 211 -6.48 19.89 19.25
N SER A 212 -7.49 20.66 18.88
CA SER A 212 -7.75 21.05 17.49
C SER A 212 -6.57 21.82 16.88
N ALA A 213 -6.53 21.98 15.56
CA ALA A 213 -5.43 22.63 14.85
C ALA A 213 -5.22 24.09 15.29
N ASP A 214 -6.31 24.82 15.57
CA ASP A 214 -6.27 26.19 16.13
C ASP A 214 -5.90 26.22 17.63
N GLY A 215 -5.91 25.05 18.30
CA GLY A 215 -5.67 24.91 19.73
C GLY A 215 -6.84 25.33 20.62
N ALA A 216 -8.01 25.65 20.06
CA ALA A 216 -9.14 26.17 20.82
C ALA A 216 -9.95 25.07 21.53
N LYS A 217 -9.91 23.83 21.02
CA LYS A 217 -10.81 22.75 21.45
C LYS A 217 -10.02 21.54 21.91
N THR A 218 -10.47 20.92 22.99
CA THR A 218 -9.94 19.64 23.44
C THR A 218 -10.57 18.51 22.63
N VAL A 219 -9.72 17.68 22.03
CA VAL A 219 -10.11 16.52 21.20
C VAL A 219 -10.07 15.23 22.00
N SER A 220 -9.28 15.15 23.07
CA SER A 220 -9.23 13.96 23.94
C SER A 220 -10.47 13.86 24.84
N GLY A 221 -11.02 12.66 24.99
CA GLY A 221 -12.19 12.41 25.83
C GLY A 221 -12.71 10.99 25.71
N ALA A 222 -13.87 10.69 26.29
CA ALA A 222 -14.44 9.33 26.31
C ALA A 222 -14.69 8.78 24.91
N ALA A 223 -14.98 9.66 23.95
CA ALA A 223 -15.20 9.34 22.54
C ALA A 223 -13.91 9.25 21.71
N GLY A 224 -12.78 9.76 22.23
CA GLY A 224 -11.52 9.86 21.50
C GLY A 224 -10.94 8.49 21.15
N ALA A 225 -10.57 8.30 19.89
CA ALA A 225 -9.98 7.05 19.44
C ALA A 225 -9.14 7.19 18.17
N ILE A 226 -8.05 6.43 18.09
CA ILE A 226 -7.15 6.43 16.94
C ILE A 226 -7.65 5.43 15.89
N GLY A 227 -7.89 5.90 14.67
CA GLY A 227 -8.40 5.10 13.55
C GLY A 227 -7.35 4.75 12.49
N ASN A 228 -6.26 5.48 12.40
CA ASN A 228 -5.15 5.18 11.48
C ASN A 228 -3.85 5.74 12.05
N ALA A 229 -2.73 5.12 11.68
CA ALA A 229 -1.41 5.72 11.84
C ALA A 229 -0.48 5.30 10.71
N TRP A 230 0.51 6.14 10.44
CA TRP A 230 1.50 5.99 9.38
C TRP A 230 2.88 6.34 9.92
N ILE A 231 3.87 5.51 9.59
CA ILE A 231 5.28 5.79 9.90
C ILE A 231 5.91 6.39 8.64
N THR A 232 6.54 7.56 8.78
CA THR A 232 7.29 8.19 7.68
C THR A 232 8.74 7.74 7.67
N SER A 233 9.45 7.98 6.56
CA SER A 233 10.85 7.57 6.36
C SER A 233 11.82 8.15 7.39
N ASN A 234 11.48 9.31 7.96
CA ASN A 234 12.24 9.95 9.05
C ASN A 234 11.90 9.38 10.45
N GLY A 235 10.98 8.42 10.54
CA GLY A 235 10.54 7.77 11.76
C GLY A 235 9.49 8.55 12.58
N ASP A 236 9.01 9.69 12.09
CA ASP A 236 7.86 10.34 12.70
C ASP A 236 6.60 9.48 12.46
N VAL A 237 5.56 9.71 13.28
CA VAL A 237 4.29 9.00 13.16
C VAL A 237 3.17 10.01 12.95
N PHE A 238 2.43 9.89 11.86
CA PHE A 238 1.15 10.57 11.68
C PHE A 238 0.03 9.68 12.16
N PHE A 239 -1.00 10.23 12.79
CA PHE A 239 -2.13 9.43 13.26
C PHE A 239 -3.43 10.23 13.27
N ALA A 240 -4.52 9.57 12.90
CA ALA A 240 -5.85 10.16 12.82
C ALA A 240 -6.68 9.79 14.05
N VAL A 241 -7.25 10.79 14.72
CA VAL A 241 -8.10 10.63 15.91
C VAL A 241 -9.53 11.02 15.55
N ALA A 242 -10.48 10.13 15.79
CA ALA A 242 -11.90 10.41 15.83
C ALA A 242 -12.31 10.85 17.24
N SER A 243 -13.18 11.85 17.38
CA SER A 243 -13.70 12.29 18.67
C SER A 243 -15.06 13.00 18.55
N ASN A 244 -15.60 13.41 19.70
CA ASN A 244 -16.75 14.29 19.80
C ASN A 244 -16.28 15.65 20.33
N VAL A 245 -16.44 16.70 19.53
CA VAL A 245 -15.98 18.05 19.87
C VAL A 245 -17.12 19.03 19.62
N ASP A 246 -17.38 19.92 20.60
CA ASP A 246 -18.45 20.92 20.55
C ASP A 246 -19.84 20.37 20.21
N GLY A 247 -20.17 19.19 20.73
CA GLY A 247 -21.46 18.54 20.47
C GLY A 247 -21.57 17.91 19.08
N VAL A 248 -20.54 17.98 18.24
CA VAL A 248 -20.47 17.26 16.96
C VAL A 248 -19.74 15.94 17.18
N ALA A 249 -20.41 14.83 16.88
CA ALA A 249 -19.84 13.49 16.98
C ALA A 249 -19.06 13.08 15.72
N ASP A 250 -18.14 12.13 15.85
CA ASP A 250 -17.39 11.52 14.74
C ASP A 250 -16.61 12.52 13.87
N VAL A 251 -16.03 13.55 14.50
CA VAL A 251 -15.10 14.48 13.85
C VAL A 251 -13.67 13.96 13.94
N ASN A 252 -12.84 14.22 12.93
CA ASN A 252 -11.50 13.64 12.83
C ASN A 252 -10.39 14.70 12.80
N PHE A 253 -9.21 14.30 13.24
CA PHE A 253 -8.04 15.17 13.40
C PHE A 253 -6.77 14.42 13.03
N LEU A 254 -5.88 15.03 12.24
CA LEU A 254 -4.57 14.47 11.92
C LEU A 254 -3.52 15.05 12.88
N TYR A 255 -2.80 14.19 13.59
CA TYR A 255 -1.69 14.57 14.47
C TYR A 255 -0.37 14.02 13.95
N ARG A 256 0.72 14.58 14.49
CA ARG A 256 2.09 14.14 14.24
C ARG A 256 2.81 13.92 15.57
N ALA A 257 3.51 12.80 15.68
CA ALA A 257 4.40 12.46 16.79
C ALA A 257 5.85 12.40 16.30
N LYS A 258 6.77 13.00 17.05
CA LYS A 258 8.20 13.05 16.72
C LYS A 258 8.87 11.68 16.89
N ALA A 259 9.71 11.28 15.93
CA ALA A 259 10.56 10.11 16.06
C ALA A 259 11.39 10.12 17.37
N GLY A 260 11.49 8.99 18.04
CA GLY A 260 12.30 8.80 19.26
C GLY A 260 11.64 9.30 20.55
N THR A 261 11.10 10.54 20.57
CA THR A 261 10.45 11.10 21.78
C THR A 261 8.94 10.88 21.81
N PHE A 262 8.33 10.70 20.65
CA PHE A 262 6.88 10.62 20.44
C PHE A 262 6.11 11.79 21.08
N THR A 263 6.75 12.94 21.24
CA THR A 263 6.05 14.18 21.59
C THR A 263 5.14 14.57 20.42
N VAL A 264 3.98 15.16 20.73
CA VAL A 264 2.90 15.41 19.76
C VAL A 264 2.64 16.91 19.65
N GLY A 265 2.59 17.40 18.43
CA GLY A 265 2.24 18.79 18.12
C GLY A 265 2.51 19.15 16.67
N SER A 266 1.96 20.28 16.25
CA SER A 266 2.20 20.89 14.93
C SER A 266 3.29 21.96 14.94
N ASP A 267 3.79 22.34 16.12
CA ASP A 267 4.93 23.25 16.29
C ASP A 267 6.26 22.55 16.03
N ALA A 268 7.32 23.34 15.81
CA ALA A 268 8.66 22.82 15.55
C ALA A 268 9.22 21.93 16.69
N ALA A 269 8.73 22.10 17.93
CA ALA A 269 9.11 21.29 19.09
C ALA A 269 8.17 20.09 19.34
N TYR A 270 7.10 19.92 18.54
CA TYR A 270 6.13 18.81 18.64
C TYR A 270 5.56 18.72 20.06
N SER A 271 5.19 19.85 20.63
CA SER A 271 4.89 19.98 22.06
C SER A 271 3.51 20.58 22.32
N ASN A 272 2.95 21.30 21.35
CA ASN A 272 1.72 22.07 21.53
C ASN A 272 0.44 21.22 21.52
N LYS A 273 0.54 19.91 21.26
CA LYS A 273 -0.58 18.95 21.21
C LYS A 273 -1.66 19.26 20.18
N ARG A 274 -1.44 20.22 19.28
CA ARG A 274 -2.40 20.62 18.25
C ARG A 274 -2.35 19.65 17.08
N ALA A 275 -3.52 19.44 16.47
CA ALA A 275 -3.61 18.76 15.20
C ALA A 275 -2.85 19.52 14.11
N CYS A 276 -2.32 18.80 13.14
CA CYS A 276 -1.83 19.34 11.88
C CYS A 276 -2.99 19.77 10.97
N ILE A 277 -4.09 18.99 10.99
CA ILE A 277 -5.29 19.21 10.17
C ILE A 277 -6.51 18.84 11.01
N ASP A 278 -7.54 19.68 11.00
CA ASP A 278 -8.89 19.29 11.42
C ASP A 278 -9.60 18.65 10.21
N ILE A 279 -9.62 17.32 10.13
CA ILE A 279 -10.13 16.56 8.99
C ILE A 279 -11.63 16.75 8.90
N GLY A 280 -12.15 17.19 7.76
CA GLY A 280 -13.56 17.52 7.60
C GLY A 280 -13.91 18.94 8.01
N ARG A 281 -12.93 19.83 8.28
CA ARG A 281 -13.20 21.25 8.58
C ARG A 281 -12.85 22.16 7.41
N TYR A 282 -13.82 22.96 6.97
CA TYR A 282 -13.60 23.95 5.93
C TYR A 282 -14.28 25.31 6.22
N PRO A 283 -13.56 26.44 6.09
CA PRO A 283 -12.09 26.53 6.08
C PRO A 283 -11.48 25.98 7.40
N GLN A 284 -10.20 25.61 7.40
CA GLN A 284 -9.53 25.02 8.58
C GLN A 284 -9.61 25.88 9.86
N VAL A 285 -9.76 27.20 9.73
CA VAL A 285 -9.95 28.14 10.85
C VAL A 285 -11.33 28.78 10.74
N GLY A 286 -12.12 28.67 11.81
CA GLY A 286 -13.46 29.27 11.89
C GLY A 286 -14.53 28.57 11.03
N GLY A 287 -14.18 27.54 10.27
CA GLY A 287 -15.11 26.76 9.45
C GLY A 287 -15.93 25.72 10.20
N VAL A 288 -16.92 25.17 9.50
CA VAL A 288 -17.77 24.08 10.01
C VAL A 288 -16.96 22.79 9.98
N HIS A 289 -17.09 21.98 11.04
CA HIS A 289 -16.48 20.65 11.11
C HIS A 289 -17.51 19.60 10.77
N THR A 290 -17.43 19.04 9.57
CA THR A 290 -18.34 18.00 9.10
C THR A 290 -18.02 16.67 9.77
N PRO A 291 -19.02 16.00 10.36
CA PRO A 291 -18.84 14.67 10.95
C PRO A 291 -18.62 13.61 9.87
N LYS A 292 -18.00 12.49 10.23
CA LYS A 292 -17.82 11.29 9.38
C LYS A 292 -16.91 11.49 8.15
N ILE A 293 -16.15 12.57 8.08
CA ILE A 293 -15.01 12.72 7.16
C ILE A 293 -13.75 12.26 7.89
N LYS A 294 -13.04 11.29 7.31
CA LYS A 294 -11.97 10.53 7.97
C LYS A 294 -10.94 10.02 6.96
N ALA A 295 -9.97 9.24 7.42
CA ALA A 295 -9.12 8.42 6.55
C ALA A 295 -9.78 7.04 6.30
N LEU A 296 -9.80 6.60 5.04
CA LEU A 296 -10.27 5.28 4.64
C LEU A 296 -9.34 4.19 5.18
N SER A 297 -8.10 4.19 4.70
CA SER A 297 -7.13 3.11 4.89
C SER A 297 -5.71 3.67 5.00
N SER A 298 -4.68 2.82 4.95
CA SER A 298 -3.29 3.31 4.88
C SER A 298 -3.01 4.12 3.62
N ARG A 299 -3.86 4.06 2.58
CA ARG A 299 -3.74 4.84 1.35
C ARG A 299 -4.26 6.27 1.42
N SER A 300 -4.88 6.67 2.53
CA SER A 300 -5.26 8.09 2.73
C SER A 300 -4.07 9.00 3.02
N PHE A 301 -2.86 8.46 3.24
CA PHE A 301 -1.64 9.24 3.45
C PHE A 301 -0.52 8.72 2.55
N LEU A 302 0.25 9.63 1.97
CA LEU A 302 1.40 9.29 1.14
C LEU A 302 2.60 10.17 1.52
N GLU A 303 3.75 9.52 1.66
CA GLU A 303 5.06 10.17 1.55
C GLU A 303 5.59 10.06 0.12
N ALA A 304 5.73 11.20 -0.56
CA ALA A 304 6.16 11.27 -1.95
C ALA A 304 7.52 11.96 -2.10
N LYS A 305 8.27 11.59 -3.14
CA LYS A 305 9.50 12.29 -3.54
C LYS A 305 9.24 13.20 -4.73
N VAL A 306 9.36 14.51 -4.53
CA VAL A 306 9.17 15.53 -5.58
C VAL A 306 10.52 16.21 -5.82
N GLY A 307 11.22 15.74 -6.86
CA GLY A 307 12.66 16.02 -6.97
C GLY A 307 13.41 15.45 -5.77
N ASN A 308 14.25 16.26 -5.11
CA ASN A 308 15.00 15.85 -3.92
C ASN A 308 14.25 16.11 -2.61
N GLN A 309 13.03 16.64 -2.65
CA GLN A 309 12.24 16.98 -1.47
C GLN A 309 11.22 15.89 -1.14
N THR A 310 10.99 15.69 0.15
CA THR A 310 9.89 14.86 0.64
C THR A 310 8.65 15.73 0.78
N HIS A 311 7.57 15.34 0.13
CA HIS A 311 6.25 15.91 0.35
C HIS A 311 5.36 14.88 1.05
N TYR A 312 4.41 15.35 1.86
CA TYR A 312 3.35 14.52 2.43
C TYR A 312 2.01 14.90 1.83
N TYR A 313 1.17 13.91 1.57
CA TYR A 313 -0.19 14.09 1.08
C TYR A 313 -1.16 13.37 2.00
N PHE A 314 -2.34 13.97 2.20
CA PHE A 314 -3.44 13.37 2.94
C PHE A 314 -4.75 13.59 2.19
N CYS A 315 -5.58 12.55 2.07
CA CYS A 315 -6.85 12.61 1.37
C CYS A 315 -8.02 12.29 2.29
N GLU A 316 -9.09 13.07 2.17
CA GLU A 316 -10.32 12.88 2.93
C GLU A 316 -11.23 11.81 2.32
N TYR A 317 -11.77 10.97 3.19
CA TYR A 317 -12.80 9.98 2.89
C TYR A 317 -14.08 10.33 3.65
N SER A 318 -15.07 10.91 2.96
CA SER A 318 -16.38 11.20 3.54
C SER A 318 -17.18 9.91 3.70
N THR A 319 -17.89 9.74 4.82
CA THR A 319 -18.95 8.72 5.01
C THR A 319 -20.23 9.35 5.57
N ALA A 320 -20.37 10.67 5.42
CA ALA A 320 -21.54 11.36 5.88
C ALA A 320 -22.77 10.95 5.06
N SER A 321 -23.89 10.73 5.74
CA SER A 321 -25.18 10.44 5.11
C SER A 321 -25.82 11.74 4.63
N GLY A 322 -26.50 11.71 3.48
CA GLY A 322 -27.15 12.90 2.93
C GLY A 322 -26.16 13.89 2.31
N ARG A 323 -25.18 13.38 1.56
CA ARG A 323 -24.39 14.19 0.63
C ARG A 323 -25.35 14.74 -0.43
N ILE A 324 -25.54 16.06 -0.44
CA ILE A 324 -26.44 16.73 -1.38
C ILE A 324 -25.64 17.88 -1.97
N GLY A 325 -25.59 17.96 -3.30
CA GLY A 325 -24.89 19.01 -4.03
C GLY A 325 -25.17 20.40 -3.45
N GLY A 326 -24.11 20.99 -2.91
CA GLY A 326 -23.97 22.35 -2.40
C GLY A 326 -25.18 23.03 -1.75
N SER A 327 -25.55 22.55 -0.57
CA SER A 327 -26.19 23.44 0.40
C SER A 327 -25.12 24.22 1.20
N PRO A 328 -25.09 25.57 1.16
CA PRO A 328 -24.16 26.36 1.95
C PRO A 328 -24.33 26.05 3.44
N GLY A 329 -23.27 25.56 4.09
CA GLY A 329 -23.27 25.34 5.54
C GLY A 329 -23.96 24.05 6.04
N ALA A 330 -24.30 23.10 5.17
CA ALA A 330 -24.79 21.76 5.59
C ALA A 330 -23.85 20.58 5.22
N GLY A 331 -22.76 20.84 4.49
CA GLY A 331 -21.41 20.31 4.75
C GLY A 331 -21.09 18.82 4.62
N ALA A 332 -22.00 17.91 4.29
CA ALA A 332 -21.73 16.46 4.33
C ALA A 332 -20.83 15.90 3.20
N ASP A 333 -20.61 16.64 2.12
CA ASP A 333 -20.05 16.17 0.86
C ASP A 333 -18.62 16.67 0.56
N GLN A 334 -18.07 17.57 1.37
CA GLN A 334 -16.74 18.13 1.12
C GLN A 334 -15.66 17.05 1.00
N CYS A 335 -14.76 17.24 0.04
CA CYS A 335 -13.67 16.31 -0.22
C CYS A 335 -12.39 17.08 -0.54
N MET A 336 -11.39 16.99 0.35
CA MET A 336 -10.11 17.67 0.19
C MET A 336 -8.93 16.70 0.12
N ALA A 337 -7.91 17.11 -0.64
CA ALA A 337 -6.57 16.57 -0.55
C ALA A 337 -5.63 17.68 -0.06
N TYR A 338 -4.78 17.34 0.89
CA TYR A 338 -3.81 18.23 1.50
C TYR A 338 -2.39 17.87 1.08
N ARG A 339 -1.51 18.87 1.05
CA ARG A 339 -0.08 18.74 0.82
C ARG A 339 0.69 19.42 1.94
N SER A 340 1.79 18.81 2.35
CA SER A 340 2.87 19.46 3.09
C SER A 340 4.20 19.30 2.35
N VAL A 341 4.98 20.37 2.29
CA VAL A 341 6.31 20.41 1.66
C VAL A 341 7.45 20.58 2.68
N ASP A 342 7.11 20.69 3.96
CA ASP A 342 8.04 20.94 5.07
C ASP A 342 7.96 19.83 6.13
N GLN A 343 7.80 18.60 5.63
CA GLN A 343 7.66 17.39 6.42
C GLN A 343 6.46 17.43 7.38
N GLY A 344 5.35 18.05 7.02
CA GLY A 344 4.11 18.05 7.81
C GLY A 344 4.06 19.11 8.91
N THR A 345 4.89 20.15 8.80
CA THR A 345 4.85 21.31 9.72
C THR A 345 3.72 22.24 9.32
N THR A 346 3.60 22.55 8.04
CA THR A 346 2.48 23.29 7.45
C THR A 346 1.78 22.45 6.38
N TRP A 347 0.49 22.68 6.24
CA TRP A 347 -0.37 21.98 5.29
C TRP A 347 -1.21 22.98 4.50
N GLU A 348 -1.38 22.70 3.22
CA GLU A 348 -2.28 23.44 2.34
C GLU A 348 -3.20 22.48 1.59
N VAL A 349 -4.36 22.97 1.17
CA VAL A 349 -5.26 22.22 0.30
C VAL A 349 -4.73 22.28 -1.13
N VAL A 350 -4.48 21.11 -1.74
CA VAL A 350 -4.02 20.98 -3.13
C VAL A 350 -5.17 20.72 -4.11
N MET A 351 -6.23 20.06 -3.63
CA MET A 351 -7.48 19.85 -4.38
C MET A 351 -8.66 19.93 -3.42
N GLU A 352 -9.74 20.52 -3.91
CA GLU A 352 -10.92 20.85 -3.12
C GLU A 352 -12.15 20.68 -4.00
N PHE A 353 -13.05 19.78 -3.58
CA PHE A 353 -14.31 19.50 -4.24
C PHE A 353 -15.47 19.57 -3.24
N ASN A 354 -16.64 19.94 -3.75
CA ASN A 354 -17.90 20.04 -3.00
C ASN A 354 -17.82 20.99 -1.79
N THR A 355 -17.07 22.09 -1.94
CA THR A 355 -16.95 23.12 -0.89
C THR A 355 -17.68 24.40 -1.28
N GLY A 356 -17.84 25.33 -0.34
CA GLY A 356 -18.32 26.69 -0.64
C GLY A 356 -19.82 26.82 -0.95
N GLY A 357 -20.58 25.73 -1.00
CA GLY A 357 -22.05 25.76 -1.12
C GLY A 357 -22.57 26.19 -2.49
N ASP A 358 -21.85 25.89 -3.57
CA ASP A 358 -22.19 26.30 -4.94
C ASP A 358 -23.24 25.42 -5.65
N GLY A 359 -23.91 24.53 -4.91
CA GLY A 359 -24.88 23.55 -5.40
C GLY A 359 -24.28 22.33 -6.10
N LYS A 360 -22.95 22.22 -6.24
CA LYS A 360 -22.33 21.18 -7.08
C LYS A 360 -21.83 20.00 -6.27
N HIS A 361 -21.98 18.82 -6.86
CA HIS A 361 -21.41 17.56 -6.39
C HIS A 361 -20.58 16.98 -7.53
N PHE A 362 -19.29 16.73 -7.28
CA PHE A 362 -18.33 16.24 -8.28
C PHE A 362 -17.89 14.80 -7.99
N MET A 363 -17.82 14.44 -6.72
CA MET A 363 -17.38 13.12 -6.27
C MET A 363 -17.81 12.85 -4.84
N ASP A 364 -17.86 11.58 -4.49
CA ASP A 364 -18.23 11.15 -3.16
C ASP A 364 -17.08 11.25 -2.15
N HIS A 365 -15.85 10.94 -2.56
CA HIS A 365 -14.60 11.06 -1.77
C HIS A 365 -13.35 10.52 -2.48
N PHE A 366 -12.19 10.70 -1.85
CA PHE A 366 -10.95 10.03 -2.22
C PHE A 366 -10.82 8.65 -1.57
N HIS A 367 -10.53 7.63 -2.37
CA HIS A 367 -10.10 6.32 -1.88
C HIS A 367 -8.66 6.33 -1.39
N GLY A 368 -7.80 7.14 -2.02
CA GLY A 368 -6.41 7.26 -1.56
C GLY A 368 -5.50 8.02 -2.50
N VAL A 369 -4.21 7.91 -2.22
CA VAL A 369 -3.13 8.55 -2.96
C VAL A 369 -1.89 7.64 -2.98
N THR A 370 -1.22 7.58 -4.14
CA THR A 370 0.03 6.80 -4.33
C THR A 370 0.98 7.53 -5.29
N GLN A 371 2.26 7.15 -5.32
CA GLN A 371 3.25 7.74 -6.23
C GLN A 371 3.76 6.71 -7.20
N ASP A 372 3.82 7.08 -8.48
CA ASP A 372 4.55 6.31 -9.49
C ASP A 372 6.06 6.35 -9.19
N PRO A 373 6.70 5.22 -8.87
CA PRO A 373 8.12 5.19 -8.53
C PRO A 373 9.02 5.53 -9.73
N TYR A 374 8.53 5.47 -10.97
CA TYR A 374 9.30 5.73 -12.18
C TYR A 374 9.22 7.20 -12.60
N SER A 375 8.01 7.75 -12.77
CA SER A 375 7.82 9.13 -13.23
C SER A 375 7.73 10.16 -12.11
N LYS A 376 7.57 9.71 -10.86
CA LYS A 376 7.33 10.53 -9.65
C LYS A 376 6.02 11.32 -9.65
N TRP A 377 5.13 11.10 -10.62
CA TRP A 377 3.77 11.62 -10.58
C TRP A 377 2.99 11.01 -9.42
N ILE A 378 2.15 11.82 -8.79
CA ILE A 378 1.30 11.45 -7.66
C ILE A 378 -0.11 11.21 -8.20
N TYR A 379 -0.70 10.08 -7.88
CA TYR A 379 -2.01 9.66 -8.35
C TYR A 379 -3.00 9.63 -7.20
N PHE A 380 -4.08 10.37 -7.35
CA PHE A 380 -5.22 10.42 -6.45
C PHE A 380 -6.36 9.60 -7.05
N MET A 381 -7.03 8.84 -6.21
CA MET A 381 -8.05 7.89 -6.59
C MET A 381 -9.34 8.27 -5.90
N THR A 382 -10.45 8.32 -6.64
CA THR A 382 -11.79 8.65 -6.12
C THR A 382 -12.75 7.50 -6.41
N GLY A 383 -13.91 7.49 -5.76
CA GLY A 383 -15.00 6.69 -6.27
C GLY A 383 -16.28 6.62 -5.46
N ASP A 384 -16.95 5.46 -5.59
CA ASP A 384 -18.25 4.99 -5.04
C ASP A 384 -19.52 5.21 -5.90
N HIS A 385 -19.52 6.09 -6.90
CA HIS A 385 -20.74 6.34 -7.69
C HIS A 385 -20.51 6.64 -9.18
N GLY A 386 -20.94 5.72 -10.05
CA GLY A 386 -21.26 5.99 -11.46
C GLY A 386 -20.19 6.73 -12.25
N ASP A 387 -20.52 7.94 -12.71
CA ASP A 387 -19.65 8.82 -13.49
C ASP A 387 -18.80 9.78 -12.63
N GLU A 388 -18.89 9.67 -11.31
CA GLU A 388 -18.17 10.51 -10.33
C GLU A 388 -16.80 9.92 -9.93
N ASN A 389 -16.41 8.84 -10.60
CA ASN A 389 -15.14 8.16 -10.42
C ASN A 389 -14.04 8.81 -11.28
N ALA A 390 -12.86 9.00 -10.69
CA ALA A 390 -11.71 9.59 -11.35
C ALA A 390 -10.37 9.08 -10.80
N ILE A 391 -9.38 9.07 -11.70
CA ILE A 391 -7.96 8.97 -11.37
C ILE A 391 -7.33 10.30 -11.79
N ILE A 392 -6.79 11.04 -10.82
CA ILE A 392 -6.17 12.34 -11.04
C ILE A 392 -4.66 12.22 -10.80
N ALA A 393 -3.83 12.60 -11.77
CA ALA A 393 -2.38 12.67 -11.58
C ALA A 393 -1.93 14.12 -11.36
N TYR A 394 -0.93 14.31 -10.50
CA TYR A 394 -0.34 15.59 -10.16
C TYR A 394 1.20 15.50 -10.15
N ASP A 395 1.86 16.54 -10.68
CA ASP A 395 3.33 16.60 -10.78
C ASP A 395 4.06 16.92 -9.45
N GLY A 396 3.29 17.27 -8.41
CA GLY A 396 3.80 17.61 -7.09
C GLY A 396 4.27 19.06 -6.91
N LYS A 397 4.35 19.86 -7.99
CA LYS A 397 5.02 21.17 -8.03
C LYS A 397 4.14 22.31 -8.54
N SER A 398 3.25 22.03 -9.48
CA SER A 398 2.38 23.02 -10.09
C SER A 398 1.42 23.63 -9.05
N PRO A 399 0.80 24.80 -9.31
CA PRO A 399 -0.15 25.40 -8.39
C PRO A 399 -1.30 24.45 -8.01
N LYS A 400 -1.92 24.67 -6.85
CA LYS A 400 -3.10 23.91 -6.43
C LYS A 400 -4.24 24.03 -7.46
N LEU A 401 -5.06 22.99 -7.53
CA LEU A 401 -6.26 23.00 -8.39
C LEU A 401 -7.22 24.07 -7.87
N PRO A 402 -7.79 24.94 -8.73
CA PRO A 402 -8.85 25.85 -8.30
C PRO A 402 -10.01 25.06 -7.67
N ALA A 403 -10.59 25.59 -6.60
CA ALA A 403 -11.68 24.92 -5.88
C ALA A 403 -12.84 24.60 -6.83
N ASN A 404 -13.43 23.40 -6.67
CA ASN A 404 -14.58 22.94 -7.44
C ASN A 404 -14.35 22.96 -8.96
N THR A 405 -13.12 22.71 -9.42
CA THR A 405 -12.82 22.54 -10.85
C THR A 405 -13.53 21.28 -11.36
N PRO A 406 -14.43 21.36 -12.36
CA PRO A 406 -15.08 20.19 -12.94
C PRO A 406 -14.05 19.20 -13.51
N PHE A 407 -14.33 17.89 -13.43
CA PHE A 407 -13.42 16.86 -13.96
C PHE A 407 -13.03 17.08 -15.43
N SER A 408 -13.97 17.54 -16.26
CA SER A 408 -13.72 17.90 -17.66
C SER A 408 -12.67 18.99 -17.86
N GLU A 409 -12.40 19.81 -16.85
CA GLU A 409 -11.42 20.89 -16.90
C GLU A 409 -10.09 20.54 -16.23
N VAL A 410 -10.03 19.51 -15.37
CA VAL A 410 -8.84 19.20 -14.57
C VAL A 410 -7.60 18.98 -15.44
N GLY A 411 -7.72 18.21 -16.52
CA GLY A 411 -6.60 17.93 -17.44
C GLY A 411 -6.06 19.14 -18.19
N SER A 412 -6.78 20.26 -18.20
CA SER A 412 -6.30 21.53 -18.77
C SER A 412 -5.47 22.37 -17.79
N LYS A 413 -5.52 22.04 -16.49
CA LYS A 413 -4.81 22.81 -15.46
C LYS A 413 -3.34 22.38 -15.39
N PRO A 414 -2.39 23.32 -15.25
CA PRO A 414 -0.96 23.00 -15.21
C PRO A 414 -0.61 21.94 -14.16
N GLY A 415 0.14 20.92 -14.58
CA GLY A 415 0.62 19.85 -13.69
C GLY A 415 -0.43 18.80 -13.33
N PHE A 416 -1.62 18.83 -13.93
CA PHE A 416 -2.67 17.83 -13.72
C PHE A 416 -2.94 16.97 -14.95
N ARG A 417 -3.35 15.73 -14.71
CA ARG A 417 -3.92 14.81 -15.70
C ARG A 417 -5.11 14.11 -15.06
N ILE A 418 -6.05 13.65 -15.87
CA ILE A 418 -7.24 12.98 -15.36
C ILE A 418 -7.76 11.93 -16.33
N ASN A 419 -8.25 10.82 -15.79
CA ASN A 419 -9.19 9.90 -16.44
C ASN A 419 -10.43 9.82 -15.54
N PHE A 420 -11.64 9.95 -16.08
CA PHE A 420 -12.86 10.03 -15.27
C PHE A 420 -14.11 9.58 -16.05
N GLY A 421 -15.22 9.41 -15.33
CA GLY A 421 -16.56 9.34 -15.93
C GLY A 421 -17.18 7.95 -15.99
N THR A 422 -16.53 6.91 -15.45
CA THR A 422 -17.08 5.54 -15.46
C THR A 422 -16.63 4.75 -14.24
N GLU A 423 -17.31 3.64 -13.94
CA GLU A 423 -16.93 2.70 -12.88
C GLU A 423 -15.55 2.06 -13.07
N LEU A 424 -14.97 2.11 -14.28
CA LEU A 424 -13.61 1.63 -14.54
C LEU A 424 -12.54 2.46 -13.82
N GLN A 425 -12.84 3.71 -13.47
CA GLN A 425 -11.92 4.57 -12.70
C GLN A 425 -12.12 4.46 -11.19
N ARG A 426 -13.11 3.70 -10.72
CA ARG A 426 -13.35 3.46 -9.29
C ARG A 426 -12.25 2.55 -8.77
N VAL A 427 -11.21 3.08 -8.14
CA VAL A 427 -10.03 2.28 -7.74
C VAL A 427 -9.57 2.68 -6.34
N THR A 428 -9.03 1.72 -5.58
CA THR A 428 -8.51 1.97 -4.23
C THR A 428 -6.99 1.94 -4.13
N ASP A 429 -6.33 1.35 -5.13
CA ASP A 429 -4.88 1.41 -5.28
C ASP A 429 -4.45 1.28 -6.75
N LEU A 430 -3.23 1.74 -7.03
CA LEU A 430 -2.59 1.65 -8.34
C LEU A 430 -1.19 1.06 -8.22
N PHE A 431 -0.81 0.32 -9.26
CA PHE A 431 0.51 -0.29 -9.39
C PHE A 431 1.20 0.18 -10.66
N PHE A 432 2.53 0.12 -10.66
CA PHE A 432 3.32 0.76 -11.69
C PHE A 432 4.34 -0.22 -12.27
N THR A 433 4.40 -0.32 -13.59
CA THR A 433 5.53 -0.92 -14.30
C THR A 433 6.40 0.20 -14.86
N GLY A 434 7.53 -0.14 -15.51
CA GLY A 434 8.31 0.87 -16.24
C GLY A 434 7.51 1.61 -17.32
N ASP A 435 6.40 1.04 -17.81
CA ASP A 435 5.71 1.50 -19.03
C ASP A 435 4.29 2.00 -18.77
N TYR A 436 3.59 1.47 -17.76
CA TYR A 436 2.17 1.75 -17.54
C TYR A 436 1.76 1.61 -16.08
N ILE A 437 0.54 2.04 -15.81
CA ILE A 437 -0.18 1.86 -14.55
C ILE A 437 -1.14 0.69 -14.74
N PHE A 438 -1.33 -0.12 -13.70
CA PHE A 438 -2.30 -1.20 -13.71
C PHE A 438 -2.93 -1.37 -12.33
N GLY A 439 -4.03 -2.12 -12.26
CA GLY A 439 -4.76 -2.32 -11.02
C GLY A 439 -6.02 -3.15 -11.21
N MET A 440 -6.93 -2.99 -10.25
CA MET A 440 -8.25 -3.59 -10.23
C MET A 440 -9.24 -2.51 -9.77
N PRO A 441 -10.33 -2.28 -10.49
CA PRO A 441 -11.38 -1.41 -9.98
C PRO A 441 -11.99 -1.96 -8.68
N ASP A 442 -12.31 -1.05 -7.76
CA ASP A 442 -13.09 -1.28 -6.54
C ASP A 442 -14.55 -1.51 -6.91
N ALA A 443 -14.83 -2.63 -7.57
CA ALA A 443 -16.19 -3.02 -7.93
C ALA A 443 -16.79 -3.93 -6.84
N ASP A 444 -17.96 -3.56 -6.33
CA ASP A 444 -18.73 -4.35 -5.36
C ASP A 444 -20.05 -4.85 -5.96
N ARG A 445 -21.12 -4.09 -5.73
CA ARG A 445 -22.48 -4.36 -6.20
C ARG A 445 -22.84 -3.28 -7.19
N GLU A 446 -22.69 -3.60 -8.47
CA GLU A 446 -23.08 -2.74 -9.59
C GLU A 446 -24.60 -2.61 -9.76
N GLU A 447 -25.37 -2.66 -8.66
CA GLU A 447 -26.83 -2.55 -8.71
C GLU A 447 -27.30 -1.19 -9.27
N GLY A 448 -26.42 -0.17 -9.23
CA GLY A 448 -26.64 1.15 -9.83
C GLY A 448 -26.18 1.32 -11.29
N ASP A 449 -25.32 0.44 -11.80
CA ASP A 449 -24.84 0.47 -13.19
C ASP A 449 -24.84 -0.94 -13.81
N PRO A 450 -25.93 -1.35 -14.48
CA PRO A 450 -26.01 -2.67 -15.11
C PRO A 450 -25.07 -2.83 -16.31
N THR A 451 -24.35 -1.77 -16.71
CA THR A 451 -23.36 -1.79 -17.78
C THR A 451 -21.92 -1.86 -17.27
N SER A 452 -21.70 -1.77 -15.95
CA SER A 452 -20.36 -1.82 -15.38
C SER A 452 -19.67 -3.15 -15.71
N ILE A 453 -18.49 -3.02 -16.33
CA ILE A 453 -17.53 -4.09 -16.57
C ILE A 453 -16.35 -4.01 -15.58
N ALA A 454 -16.51 -3.34 -14.44
CA ALA A 454 -15.40 -2.99 -13.54
C ALA A 454 -14.72 -4.19 -12.84
N PHE A 455 -15.24 -5.42 -12.99
CA PHE A 455 -14.56 -6.65 -12.57
C PHE A 455 -13.49 -7.10 -13.58
N VAL A 456 -12.54 -6.22 -13.88
CA VAL A 456 -11.49 -6.45 -14.88
C VAL A 456 -10.13 -6.08 -14.34
N GLY A 457 -9.09 -6.70 -14.88
CA GLY A 457 -7.76 -6.14 -14.77
C GLY A 457 -7.72 -4.86 -15.58
N MET A 458 -7.10 -3.80 -15.03
CA MET A 458 -6.97 -2.55 -15.77
C MET A 458 -5.53 -2.22 -16.11
N ARG A 459 -5.35 -1.52 -17.23
CA ARG A 459 -4.10 -0.87 -17.62
C ARG A 459 -4.36 0.53 -18.15
N LEU A 460 -3.54 1.48 -17.71
CA LEU A 460 -3.62 2.89 -18.08
C LEU A 460 -2.22 3.38 -18.51
N PRO A 461 -2.10 4.22 -19.54
CA PRO A 461 -0.87 4.96 -19.78
C PRO A 461 -0.72 6.03 -18.68
N ARG A 462 0.51 6.47 -18.41
CA ARG A 462 0.77 7.54 -17.42
C ARG A 462 0.17 8.89 -17.78
N THR A 463 -0.17 9.07 -19.05
CA THR A 463 -0.89 10.22 -19.60
C THR A 463 -2.35 10.24 -19.16
N LEU A 464 -2.90 9.11 -18.69
CA LEU A 464 -4.30 8.92 -18.30
C LEU A 464 -5.31 9.15 -19.43
N GLU A 465 -4.89 9.03 -20.69
CA GLU A 465 -5.71 9.39 -21.86
C GLU A 465 -6.73 8.31 -22.27
N TYR A 466 -6.50 7.05 -21.89
CA TYR A 466 -7.42 5.93 -22.16
C TYR A 466 -7.29 4.85 -21.08
N PHE A 467 -8.28 3.96 -21.05
CA PHE A 467 -8.32 2.76 -20.21
C PHE A 467 -8.27 1.50 -21.08
N LEU A 468 -7.51 0.49 -20.65
CA LEU A 468 -7.47 -0.84 -21.26
C LEU A 468 -8.00 -1.88 -20.29
N ASP A 469 -9.01 -2.62 -20.73
CA ASP A 469 -9.48 -3.85 -20.11
C ASP A 469 -8.49 -4.99 -20.42
N MET A 470 -7.98 -5.62 -19.36
CA MET A 470 -7.02 -6.74 -19.41
C MET A 470 -7.68 -8.10 -19.21
N GLY A 471 -9.01 -8.14 -19.21
CA GLY A 471 -9.83 -9.33 -19.06
C GLY A 471 -10.50 -9.43 -17.69
N VAL A 472 -11.56 -10.23 -17.66
CA VAL A 472 -12.43 -10.44 -16.50
C VAL A 472 -11.67 -11.08 -15.34
N ILE A 473 -11.91 -10.55 -14.14
CA ILE A 473 -11.47 -11.13 -12.87
C ILE A 473 -12.68 -11.81 -12.21
N PRO A 474 -12.51 -12.98 -11.57
CA PRO A 474 -13.60 -13.62 -10.84
C PRO A 474 -14.24 -12.68 -9.83
N ARG A 475 -15.57 -12.56 -9.90
CA ARG A 475 -16.37 -11.70 -9.01
C ARG A 475 -16.80 -12.47 -7.78
N THR A 476 -16.58 -11.87 -6.61
CA THR A 476 -17.26 -12.24 -5.38
C THR A 476 -18.01 -11.01 -4.85
N PRO A 477 -19.35 -11.01 -4.82
CA PRO A 477 -20.13 -9.87 -4.31
C PRO A 477 -19.68 -9.45 -2.91
N SER A 478 -19.56 -8.13 -2.70
CA SER A 478 -19.17 -7.53 -1.43
C SER A 478 -17.76 -7.89 -0.96
N VAL A 479 -16.88 -8.29 -1.88
CA VAL A 479 -15.44 -8.49 -1.63
C VAL A 479 -14.55 -7.57 -2.50
N PRO A 480 -14.81 -6.25 -2.56
CA PRO A 480 -14.02 -5.32 -3.37
C PRO A 480 -12.55 -5.13 -2.91
N PRO A 481 -11.62 -4.79 -3.82
CA PRO A 481 -10.24 -4.41 -3.48
C PRO A 481 -10.16 -3.13 -2.63
N ILE A 482 -9.16 -3.03 -1.73
CA ILE A 482 -8.97 -1.86 -0.84
C ILE A 482 -7.54 -1.32 -0.80
N MET A 483 -6.53 -2.19 -0.80
CA MET A 483 -5.15 -1.78 -0.57
C MET A 483 -4.19 -2.73 -1.27
N GLY A 484 -3.24 -2.17 -1.98
CA GLY A 484 -2.19 -2.88 -2.66
C GLY A 484 -0.88 -2.94 -1.89
N LEU A 485 0.01 -3.81 -2.35
CA LEU A 485 1.41 -3.84 -1.98
C LEU A 485 2.21 -4.21 -3.23
N GLN A 486 3.16 -3.37 -3.62
CA GLN A 486 4.10 -3.67 -4.70
C GLN A 486 5.52 -3.66 -4.17
N ASN A 487 6.23 -4.76 -4.35
CA ASN A 487 7.61 -4.90 -3.92
C ASN A 487 8.35 -5.91 -4.81
N SER A 488 9.65 -5.70 -5.03
CA SER A 488 10.47 -6.57 -5.87
C SER A 488 10.57 -8.01 -5.38
N THR A 489 10.41 -8.25 -4.07
CA THR A 489 10.55 -9.58 -3.44
C THR A 489 9.28 -10.41 -3.56
N VAL A 490 8.12 -9.77 -3.37
CA VAL A 490 6.82 -10.44 -3.28
C VAL A 490 5.92 -10.23 -4.49
N GLY A 491 6.33 -9.36 -5.41
CA GLY A 491 5.54 -8.96 -6.58
C GLY A 491 4.46 -7.96 -6.20
N VAL A 492 3.30 -8.12 -6.81
CA VAL A 492 2.15 -7.21 -6.65
C VAL A 492 1.02 -7.99 -5.98
N LEU A 493 0.57 -7.47 -4.84
CA LEU A 493 -0.55 -7.99 -4.08
C LEU A 493 -1.65 -6.94 -3.98
N MET A 494 -2.90 -7.40 -3.94
CA MET A 494 -4.07 -6.58 -3.65
C MET A 494 -4.91 -7.27 -2.57
N LEU A 495 -5.20 -6.54 -1.50
CA LEU A 495 -6.08 -6.95 -0.42
C LEU A 495 -7.49 -6.45 -0.71
N THR A 496 -8.51 -7.23 -0.31
CA THR A 496 -9.91 -6.80 -0.36
C THR A 496 -10.44 -6.35 1.00
N PHE A 497 -11.66 -5.85 1.03
CA PHE A 497 -12.46 -5.74 2.26
C PHE A 497 -13.77 -6.49 2.10
N ARG A 498 -14.56 -6.56 3.17
CA ARG A 498 -15.90 -7.14 3.15
C ARG A 498 -16.98 -6.09 3.31
N ASN A 499 -18.04 -6.11 2.52
CA ASN A 499 -19.14 -5.15 2.65
C ASN A 499 -20.52 -5.83 2.59
N PRO A 500 -20.75 -6.88 3.41
CA PRO A 500 -21.95 -7.68 3.28
C PRO A 500 -23.20 -6.83 3.52
N THR A 501 -24.22 -6.98 2.67
CA THR A 501 -25.51 -6.30 2.88
C THR A 501 -26.43 -7.10 3.81
N ASN A 502 -26.14 -8.38 4.03
CA ASN A 502 -26.86 -9.25 4.94
C ASN A 502 -26.04 -10.47 5.39
N ALA A 503 -26.56 -11.16 6.40
CA ALA A 503 -25.89 -12.32 6.99
C ALA A 503 -25.78 -13.56 6.09
N ALA A 504 -26.70 -13.76 5.15
CA ALA A 504 -26.65 -14.90 4.25
C ALA A 504 -25.51 -14.75 3.23
N GLU A 505 -25.31 -13.54 2.69
CA GLU A 505 -24.18 -13.24 1.83
C GLU A 505 -22.85 -13.44 2.56
N TYR A 506 -22.75 -12.89 3.78
CA TYR A 506 -21.55 -13.11 4.58
C TYR A 506 -21.30 -14.60 4.82
N ALA A 507 -22.32 -15.38 5.19
CA ALA A 507 -22.20 -16.82 5.41
C ALA A 507 -21.75 -17.58 4.15
N SER A 508 -22.11 -17.10 2.95
CA SER A 508 -21.67 -17.70 1.69
C SER A 508 -20.18 -17.44 1.39
N TYR A 509 -19.63 -16.33 1.89
CA TYR A 509 -18.23 -15.96 1.68
C TYR A 509 -17.69 -15.07 2.82
N PRO A 510 -17.26 -15.65 3.96
CA PRO A 510 -16.79 -14.89 5.11
C PRO A 510 -15.31 -14.48 5.01
N TYR A 511 -14.75 -14.31 3.81
CA TYR A 511 -13.31 -14.10 3.62
C TYR A 511 -12.98 -12.73 3.07
N ILE A 512 -11.85 -12.20 3.50
CA ILE A 512 -11.09 -11.21 2.75
C ILE A 512 -10.08 -11.96 1.87
N ASP A 513 -9.88 -11.51 0.65
CA ASP A 513 -9.00 -12.13 -0.33
C ASP A 513 -7.68 -11.36 -0.43
N VAL A 514 -6.61 -12.12 -0.66
CA VAL A 514 -5.30 -11.59 -1.10
C VAL A 514 -5.09 -12.06 -2.53
N TRP A 515 -5.08 -11.11 -3.44
CA TRP A 515 -4.81 -11.32 -4.85
C TRP A 515 -3.35 -11.09 -5.16
N SER A 516 -2.84 -11.79 -6.17
CA SER A 516 -1.54 -11.51 -6.79
C SER A 516 -1.72 -11.24 -8.28
N ALA A 517 -1.01 -10.22 -8.78
CA ALA A 517 -1.07 -9.81 -10.18
C ALA A 517 0.09 -10.42 -10.99
N ASN A 518 -0.19 -10.75 -12.26
CA ASN A 518 0.83 -10.77 -13.29
C ASN A 518 0.81 -9.43 -14.01
N PRO A 519 1.83 -8.56 -13.80
CA PRO A 519 1.84 -7.24 -14.42
C PRO A 519 1.80 -7.33 -15.95
N GLU A 520 2.53 -8.28 -16.56
CA GLU A 520 2.66 -8.39 -18.03
C GLU A 520 1.33 -8.67 -18.72
N THR A 521 0.51 -9.53 -18.14
CA THR A 521 -0.79 -9.91 -18.72
C THR A 521 -1.95 -9.16 -18.09
N GLY A 522 -1.72 -8.36 -17.04
CA GLY A 522 -2.77 -7.72 -16.25
C GLY A 522 -3.70 -8.70 -15.52
N SER A 523 -3.33 -9.97 -15.41
CA SER A 523 -4.20 -11.00 -14.82
C SER A 523 -4.04 -11.07 -13.31
N TRP A 524 -5.14 -11.40 -12.63
CA TRP A 524 -5.22 -11.46 -11.17
C TRP A 524 -5.66 -12.85 -10.72
N GLN A 525 -5.07 -13.33 -9.63
CA GLN A 525 -5.50 -14.58 -9.00
C GLN A 525 -5.42 -14.49 -7.48
N VAL A 526 -6.46 -14.98 -6.81
CA VAL A 526 -6.48 -15.14 -5.35
C VAL A 526 -5.40 -16.14 -4.95
N ILE A 527 -4.51 -15.70 -4.06
CA ILE A 527 -3.45 -16.53 -3.46
C ILE A 527 -3.73 -16.87 -2.00
N ALA A 528 -4.59 -16.10 -1.32
CA ALA A 528 -5.09 -16.45 -0.01
C ALA A 528 -6.51 -15.95 0.26
N LYS A 529 -7.22 -16.66 1.12
CA LYS A 529 -8.52 -16.31 1.70
C LYS A 529 -8.38 -16.29 3.21
N LEU A 530 -8.72 -15.16 3.82
CA LEU A 530 -8.54 -14.90 5.25
C LEU A 530 -9.92 -14.72 5.87
N LYS A 531 -10.33 -15.67 6.72
CA LYS A 531 -11.66 -15.61 7.33
C LYS A 531 -11.76 -14.39 8.23
N ASN A 532 -12.71 -13.55 7.93
CA ASN A 532 -13.11 -12.44 8.76
C ASN A 532 -14.25 -12.91 9.66
N TYR A 533 -14.17 -12.73 10.97
CA TYR A 533 -15.14 -13.13 12.00
C TYR A 533 -16.05 -12.00 12.46
N ARG A 534 -16.00 -10.83 11.81
CA ARG A 534 -16.89 -9.74 12.17
C ARG A 534 -18.35 -10.15 11.97
N ASP A 535 -19.21 -9.53 12.79
CA ASP A 535 -20.65 -9.50 12.61
C ASP A 535 -21.05 -9.39 11.11
N PRO A 536 -21.81 -10.37 10.60
CA PRO A 536 -22.25 -10.43 9.21
C PRO A 536 -22.95 -9.18 8.65
N SER A 537 -23.47 -8.29 9.51
CA SER A 537 -24.20 -7.11 9.06
C SER A 537 -23.35 -5.85 8.90
N ASN A 538 -22.02 -5.98 8.98
CA ASN A 538 -21.12 -4.83 8.98
C ASN A 538 -20.06 -4.94 7.88
N THR A 539 -19.71 -3.79 7.30
CA THR A 539 -18.52 -3.61 6.47
C THR A 539 -17.25 -4.07 7.21
N SER A 540 -16.16 -4.23 6.45
CA SER A 540 -15.00 -5.13 6.58
C SER A 540 -13.57 -4.62 6.40
N THR A 541 -13.24 -3.34 6.60
CA THR A 541 -12.02 -2.74 6.00
C THR A 541 -10.72 -2.92 6.79
N PRO A 542 -9.71 -3.66 6.30
CA PRO A 542 -8.38 -3.68 6.92
C PRO A 542 -7.76 -2.28 7.03
N SER A 543 -6.93 -2.08 8.06
CA SER A 543 -6.36 -0.76 8.39
C SER A 543 -4.97 -0.52 7.80
N SER A 544 -4.18 -1.58 7.61
CA SER A 544 -2.81 -1.53 7.07
C SER A 544 -2.51 -2.76 6.22
N PHE A 545 -1.67 -2.58 5.20
CA PHE A 545 -1.12 -3.65 4.38
C PHE A 545 0.32 -3.29 3.98
N PHE A 546 1.31 -3.98 4.56
CA PHE A 546 2.72 -3.61 4.40
C PHE A 546 3.64 -4.82 4.44
N MET A 547 4.91 -4.64 4.06
CA MET A 547 5.96 -5.65 4.17
C MET A 547 6.98 -5.22 5.23
N ASP A 548 7.38 -6.12 6.12
CA ASP A 548 8.45 -5.85 7.08
C ASP A 548 9.85 -6.10 6.51
N ASN A 549 10.88 -5.79 7.29
CA ASN A 549 12.29 -5.95 6.93
C ASN A 549 12.74 -7.41 6.75
N GLN A 550 11.91 -8.39 7.15
CA GLN A 550 12.15 -9.82 6.93
C GLN A 550 11.45 -10.32 5.67
N GLY A 551 10.76 -9.44 4.93
CA GLY A 551 10.00 -9.80 3.72
C GLY A 551 8.66 -10.46 4.03
N ARG A 552 8.16 -10.35 5.27
CA ARG A 552 6.84 -10.87 5.66
C ARG A 552 5.79 -9.80 5.37
N VAL A 553 4.64 -10.23 4.88
CA VAL A 553 3.52 -9.33 4.57
C VAL A 553 2.56 -9.29 5.74
N TRP A 554 2.20 -8.10 6.19
CA TRP A 554 1.35 -7.87 7.34
C TRP A 554 0.04 -7.21 6.93
N ILE A 555 -1.05 -7.75 7.46
CA ILE A 555 -2.40 -7.19 7.33
C ILE A 555 -2.85 -6.81 8.73
N GLY A 556 -3.01 -5.52 8.99
CA GLY A 556 -3.51 -5.02 10.27
C GLY A 556 -5.01 -4.76 10.22
N ALA A 557 -5.73 -5.27 11.21
CA ALA A 557 -7.16 -5.08 11.40
C ALA A 557 -7.46 -4.47 12.76
N MET A 558 -8.54 -3.67 12.81
CA MET A 558 -9.12 -3.21 14.07
C MET A 558 -10.56 -3.68 14.16
N ASN A 559 -10.94 -4.17 15.34
CA ASN A 559 -12.24 -4.76 15.65
C ASN A 559 -13.41 -3.81 15.26
N LYS A 560 -13.24 -2.49 15.38
CA LYS A 560 -14.24 -1.50 14.90
C LYS A 560 -14.02 -0.98 13.48
N LYS A 561 -12.78 -0.84 12.96
CA LYS A 561 -12.53 -0.77 11.51
C LYS A 561 -12.49 -2.18 10.94
N ALA A 562 -13.57 -2.87 11.08
CA ALA A 562 -13.93 -3.61 9.92
C ALA A 562 -13.69 -5.11 10.14
N ALA A 563 -12.43 -5.47 10.31
CA ALA A 563 -11.97 -6.85 10.23
C ALA A 563 -11.62 -7.46 11.61
N VAL A 564 -11.93 -8.74 11.78
CA VAL A 564 -11.56 -9.56 12.94
C VAL A 564 -11.06 -10.90 12.42
N PHE A 565 -9.85 -11.31 12.77
CA PHE A 565 -9.26 -12.57 12.27
C PHE A 565 -9.22 -13.70 13.30
N ASP A 566 -9.60 -13.43 14.55
CA ASP A 566 -9.62 -14.39 15.66
C ASP A 566 -11.04 -14.53 16.25
N PRO A 567 -11.65 -15.73 16.27
CA PRO A 567 -12.97 -15.93 16.86
C PRO A 567 -12.98 -15.79 18.39
N ALA A 568 -11.84 -15.97 19.08
CA ALA A 568 -11.75 -15.75 20.52
C ALA A 568 -11.98 -14.28 20.90
N MET A 569 -11.79 -13.35 19.95
CA MET A 569 -12.10 -11.92 20.12
C MET A 569 -13.59 -11.63 20.21
N THR A 570 -14.47 -12.56 19.80
CA THR A 570 -15.92 -12.32 19.72
C THR A 570 -16.73 -12.98 20.85
N THR A 571 -16.16 -13.92 21.61
CA THR A 571 -16.95 -14.83 22.48
C THR A 571 -16.57 -14.88 23.97
N VAL A 572 -15.44 -14.33 24.41
CA VAL A 572 -14.96 -14.56 25.79
C VAL A 572 -15.11 -13.30 26.66
N ALA A 573 -15.96 -13.38 27.69
CA ALA A 573 -16.41 -12.26 28.52
C ALA A 573 -15.42 -11.73 29.58
N PRO A 574 -14.15 -12.17 29.62
CA PRO A 574 -13.07 -11.25 30.03
C PRO A 574 -12.12 -10.77 28.91
N PHE A 575 -12.14 -11.36 27.70
CA PHE A 575 -11.29 -10.96 26.57
C PHE A 575 -11.88 -9.83 25.70
N VAL A 576 -12.81 -9.06 26.28
CA VAL A 576 -13.63 -8.02 25.63
C VAL A 576 -12.84 -6.84 25.03
N SER A 577 -11.51 -6.84 24.96
CA SER A 577 -10.81 -5.64 24.45
C SER A 577 -9.46 -5.79 23.76
N ALA A 578 -9.12 -6.94 23.19
CA ALA A 578 -8.18 -6.86 22.05
C ALA A 578 -8.97 -6.20 20.89
N LYS A 579 -8.76 -4.90 20.70
CA LYS A 579 -9.47 -4.08 19.69
C LYS A 579 -8.81 -4.17 18.32
N SER A 580 -7.76 -4.97 18.18
CA SER A 580 -6.97 -5.07 16.95
C SER A 580 -6.26 -6.41 16.84
N THR A 581 -6.13 -6.93 15.62
CA THR A 581 -5.42 -8.18 15.29
C THR A 581 -4.65 -7.98 13.99
N SER A 582 -3.64 -8.81 13.76
CA SER A 582 -2.92 -8.84 12.50
C SER A 582 -2.77 -10.26 11.98
N ILE A 583 -2.63 -10.36 10.66
CA ILE A 583 -2.14 -11.57 10.01
C ILE A 583 -0.77 -11.27 9.41
N CYS A 584 0.19 -12.14 9.66
CA CYS A 584 1.49 -12.17 9.03
C CYS A 584 1.53 -13.32 8.01
N LEU A 585 1.75 -12.99 6.75
CA LEU A 585 1.92 -13.93 5.65
C LEU A 585 3.41 -14.05 5.34
N THR A 586 3.91 -15.28 5.28
CA THR A 586 5.18 -15.60 4.65
C THR A 586 4.89 -16.14 3.26
N LEU A 587 5.41 -15.46 2.25
CA LEU A 587 5.20 -15.85 0.86
C LEU A 587 6.22 -16.91 0.43
N GLY A 588 5.81 -17.79 -0.46
CA GLY A 588 6.65 -18.83 -1.01
C GLY A 588 6.20 -19.21 -2.41
N ASP A 589 6.49 -20.44 -2.81
CA ASP A 589 6.13 -20.89 -4.15
C ASP A 589 4.62 -20.95 -4.33
N ARG A 590 4.18 -20.67 -5.55
CA ARG A 590 2.77 -20.59 -5.86
C ARG A 590 2.15 -21.99 -5.92
N ALA A 591 1.18 -22.25 -5.06
CA ALA A 591 0.34 -23.43 -5.14
C ALA A 591 -0.78 -23.24 -6.17
N ALA A 592 -1.34 -24.35 -6.68
CA ALA A 592 -2.50 -24.32 -7.59
C ALA A 592 -3.77 -23.80 -6.90
N ALA A 593 -3.96 -24.14 -5.62
CA ALA A 593 -5.05 -23.66 -4.79
C ALA A 593 -4.61 -22.46 -3.94
N ALA A 594 -5.56 -21.55 -3.65
CA ALA A 594 -5.33 -20.46 -2.70
C ALA A 594 -5.15 -21.02 -1.28
N TYR A 595 -4.28 -20.39 -0.50
CA TYR A 595 -4.16 -20.67 0.93
C TYR A 595 -5.45 -20.24 1.63
N VAL A 596 -6.04 -21.07 2.48
CA VAL A 596 -7.26 -20.71 3.22
C VAL A 596 -6.96 -20.72 4.72
N LEU A 597 -7.17 -19.59 5.37
CA LEU A 597 -7.08 -19.45 6.82
C LEU A 597 -8.51 -19.46 7.40
N GLU A 598 -8.97 -20.63 7.84
CA GLU A 598 -10.32 -20.83 8.40
C GLU A 598 -10.45 -20.49 9.88
N SER A 599 -9.39 -20.68 10.67
CA SER A 599 -9.29 -20.47 12.11
C SER A 599 -7.86 -20.85 12.53
N ALA A 600 -7.29 -20.15 13.51
CA ALA A 600 -6.01 -20.52 14.11
C ALA A 600 -6.19 -21.56 15.20
#